data_AF-A0A7X8EYE6-F1
#
_entry.id   AF-A0A7X8EYE6-F1
#
_cell.length_a   1.000
_cell.length_b   1.000
_cell.length_c   1.000
_cell.angle_alpha   90.00
_cell.angle_beta   90.00
_cell.angle_gamma   90.00
#
_symmetry.space_group_name_H-M   'P 1'
#
loop_
_entity.id
_entity.type
_entity.pdbx_description
1 polymer ?
#
loop_
_entity_poly.entity_id
_entity_poly.type
_entity_poly.pdbx_seq_one_letter_code
_entity_poly.pdbx_strand_id
1 'polypeptide(L)' 'DDVRIWSYPLDAYAVARLYVEVKPDEEICLGYPEFDIAGPDGIGQQFRDCRVDLYDFAAFAQSWLECNIVPECL' A
#
# COMPACT_ATOMS: atom_id res chain seq x y z
N ASP A 1 -19.03 -4.11 22.15
CA ASP A 1 -17.85 -3.43 22.70
C ASP A 1 -17.01 -4.49 23.40
N ASP A 2 -15.69 -4.47 23.22
CA ASP A 2 -14.73 -5.44 23.78
C ASP A 2 -13.48 -4.68 24.23
N VAL A 3 -13.04 -4.90 25.48
CA VAL A 3 -11.88 -4.24 26.08
C VAL A 3 -10.93 -5.29 26.61
N ARG A 4 -9.67 -5.20 26.19
CA ARG A 4 -8.59 -6.10 26.58
C ARG A 4 -7.40 -5.30 27.07
N ILE A 5 -6.73 -5.79 28.12
CA ILE A 5 -5.57 -5.14 28.74
C ILE A 5 -4.42 -6.15 28.74
N TRP A 6 -3.26 -5.73 28.22
CA TRP A 6 -2.03 -6.53 28.17
C TRP A 6 -0.96 -5.91 29.05
N SER A 7 -0.16 -6.75 29.72
CA SER A 7 0.98 -6.33 30.55
C SER A 7 2.28 -6.15 29.75
N TYR A 8 2.19 -6.25 28.42
CA TYR A 8 3.31 -6.15 27.48
C TYR A 8 2.84 -5.49 26.18
N PRO A 9 3.75 -4.86 25.41
CA PRO A 9 3.40 -4.29 24.12
C PRO A 9 3.08 -5.40 23.12
N LEU A 10 1.95 -5.26 22.44
CA LEU A 10 1.66 -6.03 21.24
C LEU A 10 2.32 -5.37 20.04
N ASP A 11 2.74 -6.18 19.06
CA ASP A 11 3.15 -5.65 17.77
C ASP A 11 1.94 -5.17 16.95
N ALA A 12 2.21 -4.35 15.92
CA ALA A 12 1.16 -3.73 15.11
C ALA A 12 0.29 -4.77 14.39
N TYR A 13 0.86 -5.91 13.99
CA TYR A 13 0.11 -6.98 13.33
C TYR A 13 -0.86 -7.66 14.29
N ALA A 14 -0.42 -7.98 15.50
CA ALA A 14 -1.27 -8.55 16.53
C ALA A 14 -2.46 -7.62 16.86
N VAL A 15 -2.23 -6.31 16.96
CA VAL A 15 -3.30 -5.33 17.19
C VAL A 15 -4.28 -5.27 16.01
N ALA A 16 -3.80 -5.22 14.77
CA ALA A 16 -4.67 -5.20 13.60
C ALA A 16 -5.52 -6.48 13.49
N ARG A 17 -4.94 -7.65 13.79
CA ARG A 17 -5.65 -8.93 13.84
C ARG A 17 -6.80 -8.92 14.83
N LEU A 18 -6.58 -8.42 16.03
CA LEU A 18 -7.63 -8.29 17.05
C LEU A 18 -8.76 -7.37 16.60
N TYR A 19 -8.45 -6.28 15.87
CA TYR A 19 -9.46 -5.35 15.39
C TYR A 19 -10.34 -5.97 14.30
N VAL A 20 -9.76 -6.64 13.30
CA VAL A 20 -10.52 -7.26 12.20
C VAL A 20 -11.31 -8.50 12.64
N GLU A 21 -10.91 -9.16 13.74
CA GLU A 21 -11.72 -10.22 14.37
C GLU A 21 -13.06 -9.68 14.89
N VAL A 22 -13.08 -8.43 15.37
CA VAL A 22 -14.29 -7.77 15.85
C VAL A 22 -15.05 -7.05 14.72
N LYS A 23 -14.32 -6.58 13.70
CA LYS A 23 -14.85 -5.92 12.52
C LYS A 23 -14.36 -6.60 11.22
N PRO A 24 -15.01 -7.69 10.79
CA PRO A 24 -14.53 -8.50 9.67
C PRO A 24 -14.58 -7.82 8.30
N ASP A 25 -15.36 -6.73 8.18
CA ASP A 25 -15.49 -5.96 6.94
C ASP A 25 -14.45 -4.82 6.81
N GLU A 26 -13.59 -4.65 7.82
CA GLU A 26 -12.53 -3.64 7.82
C GLU A 26 -11.20 -4.25 7.39
N GLU A 27 -10.44 -3.53 6.57
CA GLU A 27 -9.07 -3.88 6.21
C GLU A 27 -8.10 -2.88 6.85
N ILE A 28 -7.03 -3.37 7.45
CA ILE A 28 -6.01 -2.53 8.10
C ILE A 28 -4.68 -2.67 7.37
N CYS A 29 -4.18 -1.54 6.88
CA CYS A 29 -2.86 -1.44 6.31
C CYS A 29 -1.83 -1.01 7.36
N LEU A 30 -0.87 -1.89 7.64
CA LEU A 30 0.19 -1.62 8.63
C LEU A 30 1.32 -0.74 8.08
N GLY A 31 1.40 -0.64 6.75
CA GLY A 31 2.39 0.14 6.03
C GLY A 31 2.23 -0.10 4.54
N TYR A 32 2.48 0.94 3.75
CA TYR A 32 2.44 0.87 2.30
C TYR A 32 3.72 0.17 1.80
N PRO A 33 3.59 -0.86 0.95
CA PRO A 33 4.73 -1.43 0.23
C PRO A 33 5.49 -0.35 -0.57
N GLU A 34 6.78 -0.57 -0.84
CA GLU A 34 7.63 0.41 -1.52
C GLU A 34 7.09 0.83 -2.90
N PHE A 35 6.49 -0.12 -3.63
CA PHE A 35 5.98 0.08 -4.99
C PHE A 35 4.45 0.17 -5.07
N ASP A 36 3.79 0.36 -3.94
CA ASP A 36 2.39 0.80 -3.93
C ASP A 36 2.40 2.31 -4.17
N ILE A 37 2.16 2.70 -5.42
CA ILE A 37 2.25 4.07 -5.92
C ILE A 37 0.98 4.50 -6.64
N ALA A 38 0.05 3.58 -6.86
CA ALA A 38 -1.22 3.81 -7.53
C ALA A 38 -2.29 2.91 -6.93
N GLY A 39 -3.52 3.10 -7.37
CA GLY A 39 -4.64 2.25 -7.04
C GLY A 39 -5.76 2.45 -8.05
N PRO A 40 -6.94 1.85 -7.79
CA PRO A 40 -8.09 1.97 -8.69
C PRO A 40 -8.51 3.40 -9.01
N ASP A 41 -8.24 4.33 -8.08
CA ASP A 41 -8.71 5.72 -8.15
C ASP A 41 -7.65 6.71 -8.70
N GLY A 42 -6.42 6.28 -8.96
CA GLY A 42 -5.39 7.15 -9.54
C GLY A 42 -3.94 6.78 -9.22
N ILE A 43 -3.03 7.70 -9.51
CA ILE A 43 -1.57 7.54 -9.35
C ILE A 43 -1.05 8.62 -8.39
N GLY A 44 -0.24 8.20 -7.43
CA GLY A 44 0.35 9.05 -6.40
C GLY A 44 0.07 8.51 -4.99
N GLN A 45 0.80 9.05 -4.00
CA GLN A 45 0.74 8.59 -2.61
C GLN A 45 -0.66 8.62 -2.00
N GLN A 46 -1.53 9.52 -2.48
CA GLN A 46 -2.92 9.67 -2.04
C GLN A 46 -3.88 8.62 -2.59
N PHE A 47 -3.47 7.85 -3.61
CA PHE A 47 -4.28 6.81 -4.25
C PHE A 47 -3.78 5.39 -3.96
N ARG A 48 -2.77 5.25 -3.10
CA ARG A 48 -2.24 3.95 -2.65
C ARG A 48 -3.31 3.12 -1.96
N ASP A 49 -3.35 1.83 -2.22
CA ASP A 49 -4.40 0.93 -1.74
C ASP A 49 -3.90 -0.25 -0.88
N CYS A 50 -2.62 -0.18 -0.46
CA CYS A 50 -1.92 -1.19 0.33
C CYS A 50 -1.71 -2.52 -0.36
N ARG A 51 -1.80 -2.54 -1.69
CA ARG A 51 -1.51 -3.68 -2.54
C ARG A 51 -0.50 -3.23 -3.59
N VAL A 52 0.23 -4.20 -4.13
CA VAL A 52 1.06 -3.97 -5.31
C VAL A 52 0.47 -4.83 -6.40
N ASP A 53 -0.16 -4.19 -7.38
CA ASP A 53 -0.88 -4.90 -8.44
C ASP A 53 -0.70 -4.25 -9.83
N LEU A 54 -1.65 -4.50 -10.74
CA LEU A 54 -1.58 -4.00 -12.11
C LEU A 54 -1.78 -2.48 -12.20
N TYR A 55 -2.41 -1.83 -11.22
CA TYR A 55 -2.50 -0.38 -11.17
C TYR A 55 -1.12 0.25 -10.98
N ASP A 56 -0.33 -0.27 -10.05
CA ASP A 56 1.06 0.17 -9.82
C ASP A 56 1.95 -0.10 -11.02
N PHE A 57 1.83 -1.31 -11.59
CA PHE A 57 2.58 -1.67 -12.79
C PHE A 57 2.26 -0.74 -13.96
N ALA A 58 0.99 -0.40 -14.17
CA ALA A 58 0.57 0.53 -15.20
C ALA A 58 1.14 1.94 -14.97
N ALA A 59 1.21 2.40 -13.71
CA ALA A 59 1.81 3.69 -13.37
C ALA A 59 3.32 3.72 -13.71
N PHE A 60 4.05 2.65 -13.40
CA PHE A 60 5.45 2.52 -13.82
C PHE A 60 5.59 2.46 -15.35
N ALA A 61 4.72 1.70 -16.00
CA ALA A 61 4.77 1.48 -17.43
C ALA A 61 4.54 2.75 -18.27
N GLN A 62 3.91 3.80 -17.72
CA GLN A 62 3.63 5.04 -18.45
C GLN A 62 4.88 5.76 -18.94
N SER A 63 5.98 5.66 -18.20
CA SER A 63 7.28 6.25 -18.53
C SER A 63 8.32 5.19 -18.88
N TRP A 64 7.91 3.92 -18.98
CA TRP A 64 8.79 2.85 -19.41
C TRP A 64 9.13 3.10 -20.87
N LEU A 65 10.43 3.25 -21.15
CA LEU A 65 11.03 3.64 -22.43
C LEU A 65 11.22 5.14 -22.66
N GLU A 66 10.90 6.01 -21.70
CA GLU A 66 11.47 7.38 -21.73
C GLU A 66 13.00 7.30 -21.74
N CYS A 67 13.66 8.13 -22.56
CA CYS A 67 15.08 7.99 -22.86
C CYS A 67 15.77 9.34 -23.08
N ASN A 68 16.89 9.55 -22.37
CA ASN A 68 17.65 10.82 -22.37
C ASN A 68 19.17 10.68 -22.68
N ILE A 69 19.55 9.85 -23.65
CA ILE A 69 20.93 9.53 -24.10
C ILE A 69 21.35 10.24 -25.42
N VAL A 70 22.05 11.39 -25.42
CA VAL A 70 22.43 12.08 -26.68
C VAL A 70 23.59 11.37 -27.41
N PRO A 71 23.58 11.21 -28.77
CA PRO A 71 22.63 11.73 -29.76
C PRO A 71 21.43 10.82 -30.08
N GLU A 72 21.26 9.72 -29.35
CA GLU A 72 20.29 8.67 -29.65
C GLU A 72 18.91 8.94 -28.99
N CYS A 73 18.91 9.67 -27.89
CA CYS A 73 17.84 9.97 -26.93
C CYS A 73 18.10 11.35 -26.26
N LEU A 74 17.09 12.03 -25.73
CA LEU A 74 17.11 13.50 -25.51
C LEU A 74 17.30 13.97 -24.07
#